data_AF-A0A3M1DYW5-F1
#
_entry.id   AF-A0A3M1DYW5-F1
#
_cell.length_a   1.000
_cell.length_b   1.000
_cell.length_c   1.000
_cell.angle_alpha   90.00
_cell.angle_beta   90.00
_cell.angle_gamma   90.00
#
_symmetry.space_group_name_H-M   'P 1'
#
loop_
_entity.id
_entity.type
_entity.pdbx_description
1 polymer ?
#
loop_
_entity_poly.entity_id
_entity_poly.type
_entity_poly.pdbx_seq_one_letter_code
_entity_poly.pdbx_strand_id
1 'polypeptide(L)'
;MLVCALACRPDAPSDTPETKTNPPPAPKDVLVFPASLHADDEEVNAFVRRAMETCATGDYDRFRLLWSAREEPLPRAEYEKGWQAVQEIRILALQRVVLETKGEDDRPRRETVYALLAKVSLDPQHPAAGDRPVRDVALMLVREQNAWRLASAPRKMRQWLKDRFASDRSPGREKATSVPQKRETGKRPAP
;
A
#
# COMPACT_ATOMS: atom_id res chain seq x y z
N MET A 1 38.64 -12.48 -36.61
CA MET A 1 38.75 -13.95 -36.67
C MET A 1 38.08 -14.53 -35.44
N LEU A 2 37.24 -15.53 -35.68
CA LEU A 2 36.57 -16.43 -34.76
C LEU A 2 37.59 -17.37 -34.10
N VAL A 3 37.51 -17.64 -32.79
CA VAL A 3 37.76 -19.00 -32.27
C VAL A 3 36.83 -19.28 -31.09
N CYS A 4 35.96 -20.25 -31.33
CA CYS A 4 35.07 -20.92 -30.41
C CYS A 4 35.86 -21.99 -29.66
N ALA A 5 35.69 -22.10 -28.34
CA ALA A 5 36.11 -23.29 -27.58
C ALA A 5 34.96 -23.69 -26.64
N LEU A 6 34.15 -24.61 -27.17
CA LEU A 6 33.20 -25.42 -26.45
C LEU A 6 33.94 -26.30 -25.43
N ALA A 7 33.46 -26.32 -24.19
CA ALA A 7 33.62 -27.44 -23.30
C ALA A 7 32.24 -27.78 -22.73
N CYS A 8 31.55 -28.70 -23.41
CA CYS A 8 30.36 -29.37 -22.91
C CYS A 8 30.70 -30.08 -21.59
N ARG A 9 29.90 -29.85 -20.55
CA ARG A 9 29.82 -30.74 -19.40
C ARG A 9 28.48 -31.47 -19.42
N PRO A 10 28.47 -32.77 -19.08
CA PRO A 10 27.28 -33.60 -19.16
C PRO A 10 26.26 -33.26 -18.09
N ASP A 11 25.03 -33.40 -18.55
CA ASP A 11 23.74 -33.31 -17.90
C ASP A 11 23.66 -34.24 -16.66
N ALA A 12 23.30 -33.68 -15.52
CA ALA A 12 22.85 -34.43 -14.35
C ALA A 12 21.40 -34.00 -14.08
N PRO A 13 20.40 -34.89 -14.21
CA PRO A 13 19.04 -34.58 -13.81
C PRO A 13 18.97 -34.63 -12.27
N SER A 14 19.22 -33.50 -11.63
CA SER A 14 18.81 -33.30 -10.24
C SER A 14 17.29 -33.11 -10.22
N ASP A 15 16.58 -34.23 -10.22
CA ASP A 15 15.17 -34.32 -9.88
C ASP A 15 15.02 -33.96 -8.40
N THR A 16 15.00 -32.65 -8.13
CA THR A 16 14.64 -32.11 -6.83
C THR A 16 13.15 -31.81 -6.93
N PRO A 17 12.27 -32.50 -6.20
CA PRO A 17 10.87 -32.13 -6.18
C PRO A 17 10.77 -30.72 -5.59
N GLU A 18 10.53 -29.74 -6.46
CA GLU A 18 10.11 -28.40 -6.08
C GLU A 18 8.87 -28.58 -5.21
N THR A 19 9.07 -28.48 -3.89
CA THR A 19 7.99 -28.37 -2.94
C THR A 19 7.33 -27.04 -3.28
N LYS A 20 6.29 -27.10 -4.12
CA LYS A 20 5.31 -26.03 -4.29
C LYS A 20 4.71 -25.80 -2.92
N THR A 21 5.38 -24.95 -2.13
CA THR A 21 4.81 -24.29 -0.97
C THR A 21 3.67 -23.47 -1.52
N ASN A 22 2.49 -24.08 -1.57
CA ASN A 22 1.25 -23.38 -1.86
C ASN A 22 1.19 -22.25 -0.84
N PRO A 23 1.27 -20.98 -1.28
CA PRO A 23 1.12 -19.88 -0.35
C PRO A 23 -0.24 -20.04 0.35
N PRO A 24 -0.30 -19.84 1.67
CA PRO A 24 -1.56 -19.93 2.38
C PRO A 24 -2.60 -19.02 1.71
N PRO A 25 -3.87 -19.46 1.63
CA PRO A 25 -4.92 -18.66 0.99
C PRO A 25 -5.00 -17.30 1.67
N ALA A 26 -4.84 -16.23 0.88
CA ALA A 26 -4.91 -14.87 1.38
C ALA A 26 -6.27 -14.64 2.08
N PRO A 27 -6.30 -14.03 3.28
CA PRO A 27 -7.54 -13.77 4.00
C PRO A 27 -8.50 -12.95 3.12
N LYS A 28 -9.78 -13.32 3.09
CA LYS A 28 -10.78 -12.86 2.10
C LYS A 28 -11.13 -11.36 2.13
N ASP A 29 -10.59 -10.58 3.06
CA ASP A 29 -10.86 -9.14 3.19
C ASP A 29 -9.59 -8.29 3.15
N VAL A 30 -8.61 -8.64 2.30
CA VAL A 30 -7.39 -7.82 2.15
C VAL A 30 -7.71 -6.40 1.66
N LEU A 31 -8.86 -6.18 1.01
CA LEU A 31 -9.14 -4.94 0.28
C LEU A 31 -10.43 -4.27 0.74
N VAL A 32 -10.31 -3.04 1.26
CA VAL A 32 -11.46 -2.24 1.68
C VAL A 32 -11.48 -0.90 0.94
N PHE A 33 -12.44 -0.72 0.01
CA PHE A 33 -12.71 0.54 -0.67
C PHE A 33 -14.18 0.97 -0.45
N PRO A 34 -14.45 1.81 0.57
CA PRO A 34 -15.80 2.24 0.90
C PRO A 34 -16.46 3.06 -0.22
N ALA A 35 -17.74 2.83 -0.47
CA ALA A 35 -18.50 3.56 -1.49
C ALA A 35 -18.57 5.07 -1.23
N SER A 36 -18.47 5.50 0.04
CA SER A 36 -18.40 6.91 0.42
C SER A 36 -17.13 7.63 -0.05
N LEU A 37 -16.10 6.88 -0.49
CA LEU A 37 -14.85 7.41 -1.02
C LEU A 37 -14.76 7.31 -2.54
N HIS A 38 -15.83 6.92 -3.23
CA HIS A 38 -15.86 6.93 -4.68
C HIS A 38 -15.74 8.36 -5.22
N ALA A 39 -14.99 8.53 -6.30
CA ALA A 39 -14.97 9.74 -7.09
C ALA A 39 -16.24 9.83 -7.96
N ASP A 40 -16.57 11.03 -8.44
CA ASP A 40 -17.66 11.21 -9.43
C ASP A 40 -17.34 10.53 -10.78
N ASP A 41 -16.06 10.33 -11.06
CA ASP A 41 -15.56 9.69 -12.28
C ASP A 41 -15.52 8.16 -12.12
N GLU A 42 -16.40 7.45 -12.82
CA GLU A 42 -16.49 5.99 -12.77
C GLU A 42 -15.23 5.28 -13.30
N GLU A 43 -14.50 5.88 -14.25
CA GLU A 43 -13.26 5.30 -14.77
C GLU A 43 -12.19 5.24 -13.68
N VAL A 44 -12.15 6.25 -12.81
CA VAL A 44 -11.24 6.31 -11.66
C VAL A 44 -11.60 5.23 -10.65
N ASN A 45 -12.89 5.09 -10.31
CA ASN A 45 -13.35 4.08 -9.36
C ASN A 45 -13.06 2.66 -9.87
N ALA A 46 -13.31 2.40 -11.16
CA ALA A 46 -12.99 1.14 -11.80
C ALA A 46 -11.47 0.87 -11.80
N PHE A 47 -10.67 1.89 -12.07
CA PHE A 47 -9.21 1.79 -12.02
C PHE A 47 -8.71 1.45 -10.60
N VAL A 48 -9.20 2.14 -9.57
CA VAL A 48 -8.79 1.89 -8.17
C VAL A 48 -9.13 0.46 -7.76
N ARG A 49 -10.34 -0.02 -8.06
CA ARG A 49 -10.74 -1.42 -7.79
C ARG A 49 -9.78 -2.41 -8.45
N ARG A 50 -9.54 -2.27 -9.75
CA ARG A 50 -8.60 -3.13 -10.50
C ARG A 50 -7.18 -3.07 -9.93
N ALA A 51 -6.72 -1.89 -9.52
CA ALA A 51 -5.41 -1.72 -8.94
C ALA A 51 -5.29 -2.44 -7.59
N MET A 52 -6.31 -2.31 -6.74
CA MET A 52 -6.38 -3.02 -5.46
C MET A 52 -6.44 -4.54 -5.66
N GLU A 53 -7.29 -5.03 -6.55
CA GLU A 53 -7.38 -6.45 -6.91
C GLU A 53 -6.03 -7.00 -7.40
N THR A 54 -5.33 -6.23 -8.23
CA THR A 54 -3.98 -6.59 -8.70
C THR A 54 -3.01 -6.70 -7.52
N CYS A 55 -3.00 -5.71 -6.63
CA CYS A 55 -2.19 -5.76 -5.41
C CYS A 55 -2.54 -7.00 -4.58
N ALA A 56 -3.83 -7.33 -4.40
CA ALA A 56 -4.29 -8.49 -3.64
C ALA A 56 -3.79 -9.85 -4.15
N THR A 57 -3.42 -9.95 -5.42
CA THR A 57 -2.83 -11.18 -5.96
C THR A 57 -1.34 -11.31 -5.69
N GLY A 58 -0.64 -10.22 -5.36
CA GLY A 58 0.82 -10.20 -5.31
C GLY A 58 1.51 -10.32 -6.67
N ASP A 59 0.78 -10.23 -7.78
CA ASP A 59 1.34 -10.32 -9.13
C ASP A 59 2.10 -9.03 -9.49
N TYR A 60 3.42 -9.07 -9.32
CA TYR A 60 4.29 -7.93 -9.63
C TYR A 60 4.24 -7.53 -11.11
N ASP A 61 4.11 -8.49 -12.03
CA ASP A 61 4.10 -8.21 -13.46
C ASP A 61 2.84 -7.47 -13.88
N ARG A 62 1.70 -7.75 -13.26
CA ARG A 62 0.49 -6.93 -13.41
C ARG A 62 0.60 -5.59 -12.69
N PHE A 63 1.16 -5.58 -11.48
CA PHE A 63 1.33 -4.36 -10.70
C PHE A 63 2.16 -3.31 -11.44
N ARG A 64 3.33 -3.69 -12.00
CA ARG A 64 4.20 -2.75 -12.73
C ARG A 64 3.53 -2.15 -13.95
N LEU A 65 2.57 -2.85 -14.57
CA LEU A 65 1.79 -2.33 -15.69
C LEU A 65 0.78 -1.26 -15.24
N LEU A 66 0.40 -1.20 -13.96
CA LEU A 66 -0.46 -0.12 -13.45
C LEU A 66 0.30 1.18 -13.20
N TRP A 67 1.62 1.11 -13.09
CA TRP A 67 2.47 2.26 -12.79
C TRP A 67 2.61 3.20 -13.99
N SER A 68 2.84 4.48 -13.70
CA SER A 68 3.10 5.53 -14.68
C SER A 68 4.33 5.18 -15.50
N ALA A 69 4.30 5.46 -16.81
CA ALA A 69 5.45 5.25 -17.68
C ALA A 69 6.58 6.29 -17.43
N ARG A 70 6.30 7.32 -16.63
CA ARG A 70 7.23 8.40 -16.29
C ARG A 70 8.05 8.11 -15.04
N GLU A 71 7.68 7.11 -14.26
CA GLU A 71 8.32 6.74 -13.00
C GLU A 71 8.69 5.27 -13.00
N GLU A 72 9.78 4.93 -12.31
CA GLU A 72 10.12 3.53 -12.08
C GLU A 72 9.23 2.97 -10.96
N PRO A 73 8.58 1.81 -11.14
CA PRO A 73 7.84 1.14 -10.07
C PRO A 73 8.80 0.66 -8.97
N LEU A 74 8.25 0.29 -7.82
CA LEU A 74 9.02 -0.40 -6.77
C LEU A 74 9.76 -1.62 -7.33
N PRO A 75 11.03 -1.85 -6.97
CA PRO A 75 11.74 -3.05 -7.40
C PRO A 75 11.00 -4.33 -6.99
N ARG A 76 11.01 -5.36 -7.86
CA ARG A 76 10.31 -6.65 -7.63
C ARG A 76 10.59 -7.23 -6.24
N ALA A 77 11.86 -7.31 -5.86
CA ALA A 77 12.26 -7.88 -4.57
C ALA A 77 11.69 -7.12 -3.37
N GLU A 78 11.58 -5.78 -3.45
CA GLU A 78 10.97 -4.97 -2.40
C GLU A 78 9.46 -5.14 -2.37
N TYR A 79 8.82 -5.19 -3.55
CA TYR A 79 7.40 -5.42 -3.69
C TYR A 79 6.99 -6.77 -3.08
N GLU A 80 7.64 -7.87 -3.49
CA GLU A 80 7.33 -9.22 -3.02
C GLU A 80 7.57 -9.36 -1.51
N LYS A 81 8.68 -8.82 -1.00
CA LYS A 81 8.98 -8.82 0.44
C LYS A 81 7.95 -8.05 1.26
N GLY A 82 7.50 -6.90 0.76
CA GLY A 82 6.46 -6.11 1.40
C GLY A 82 5.11 -6.81 1.34
N TRP A 83 4.77 -7.37 0.18
CA TRP A 83 3.50 -8.03 -0.11
C TRP A 83 3.24 -9.23 0.81
N GLN A 84 4.25 -10.07 1.06
CA GLN A 84 4.13 -11.21 1.98
C GLN A 84 3.73 -10.83 3.41
N ALA A 85 3.97 -9.57 3.80
CA ALA A 85 3.61 -9.05 5.11
C ALA A 85 2.20 -8.44 5.14
N VAL A 86 1.56 -8.18 4.00
CA VAL A 86 0.30 -7.43 3.96
C VAL A 86 -0.86 -8.28 4.50
N GLN A 87 -1.57 -7.72 5.47
CA GLN A 87 -2.81 -8.28 6.01
C GLN A 87 -4.05 -7.54 5.50
N GLU A 88 -3.99 -6.20 5.43
CA GLU A 88 -5.12 -5.37 4.99
C GLU A 88 -4.60 -4.13 4.23
N ILE A 89 -5.29 -3.76 3.15
CA ILE A 89 -5.18 -2.50 2.43
C ILE A 89 -6.56 -1.83 2.45
N ARG A 90 -6.65 -0.69 3.14
CA ARG A 90 -7.87 0.10 3.27
C ARG A 90 -7.69 1.48 2.65
N ILE A 91 -8.55 1.86 1.72
CA ILE A 91 -8.56 3.21 1.18
C ILE A 91 -9.18 4.14 2.23
N LEU A 92 -8.44 5.20 2.58
CA LEU A 92 -8.85 6.23 3.53
C LEU A 92 -9.33 7.49 2.84
N ALA A 93 -8.76 7.83 1.68
CA ALA A 93 -9.17 9.00 0.92
C ALA A 93 -8.88 8.82 -0.57
N LEU A 94 -9.78 9.36 -1.39
CA LEU A 94 -9.59 9.61 -2.82
C LEU A 94 -10.09 11.03 -3.09
N GLN A 95 -9.21 11.90 -3.56
CA GLN A 95 -9.52 13.32 -3.74
C GLN A 95 -9.07 13.81 -5.11
N ARG A 96 -9.97 14.47 -5.84
CA ARG A 96 -9.63 15.15 -7.09
C ARG A 96 -8.76 16.37 -6.78
N VAL A 97 -7.63 16.49 -7.48
CA VAL A 97 -6.70 17.62 -7.35
C VAL A 97 -6.38 18.13 -8.75
N VAL A 98 -6.36 19.44 -8.93
CA VAL A 98 -5.91 20.07 -10.17
C VAL A 98 -4.49 20.58 -9.95
N LEU A 99 -3.54 20.04 -10.70
CA LEU A 99 -2.14 20.46 -10.68
C LEU A 99 -1.85 21.39 -11.84
N GLU A 100 -1.02 22.39 -11.60
CA GLU A 100 -0.45 23.23 -12.66
C GLU A 100 0.92 22.66 -13.03
N THR A 101 1.02 22.12 -14.24
CA THR A 101 2.24 21.55 -14.80
C THR A 101 2.75 22.45 -15.92
N LYS A 102 4.07 22.51 -16.12
CA LYS A 102 4.64 23.19 -17.28
C LYS A 102 4.45 22.30 -18.49
N GLY A 103 3.75 22.80 -19.51
CA GLY A 103 3.68 22.14 -20.81
C GLY A 103 5.02 22.20 -21.54
N GLU A 104 5.11 21.48 -22.66
CA GLU A 104 6.28 21.47 -23.54
C GLU A 104 6.64 22.88 -24.05
N ASP A 105 5.62 23.72 -24.26
CA ASP A 105 5.77 25.13 -24.68
C ASP A 105 6.03 26.11 -23.51
N ASP A 106 6.41 25.60 -22.32
CA ASP A 106 6.55 26.33 -21.04
C ASP A 106 5.28 27.06 -20.56
N ARG A 107 4.13 26.82 -21.21
CA ARG A 107 2.82 27.34 -20.79
C ARG A 107 2.25 26.51 -19.66
N PRO A 108 1.61 27.12 -18.65
CA PRO A 108 0.96 26.37 -17.59
C PRO A 108 -0.20 25.55 -18.16
N ARG A 109 -0.23 24.26 -17.86
CA ARG A 109 -1.33 23.34 -18.15
C ARG A 109 -1.95 22.87 -16.84
N ARG A 110 -3.28 22.77 -16.84
CA ARG A 110 -4.01 22.23 -15.70
C ARG A 110 -4.28 20.76 -15.95
N GLU A 111 -3.72 19.92 -15.11
CA GLU A 111 -3.89 18.47 -15.16
C GLU A 111 -4.76 18.03 -13.97
N THR A 112 -5.85 17.30 -14.25
CA THR A 112 -6.65 16.68 -13.20
C THR A 112 -6.00 15.36 -12.82
N VAL A 113 -5.66 15.23 -11.54
CA VAL A 113 -5.14 14.00 -10.93
C VAL A 113 -6.03 13.61 -9.75
N TYR A 114 -5.88 12.38 -9.26
CA TYR A 114 -6.52 11.97 -8.01
C TYR A 114 -5.47 11.58 -6.97
N ALA A 115 -5.55 12.20 -5.79
CA ALA A 115 -4.72 11.87 -4.64
C ALA A 115 -5.37 10.73 -3.86
N LEU A 116 -4.65 9.62 -3.69
CA LEU A 116 -5.11 8.42 -3.00
C LEU A 116 -4.32 8.23 -1.71
N LEU A 117 -5.01 8.03 -0.60
CA LEU A 117 -4.41 7.62 0.67
C LEU A 117 -4.94 6.24 1.04
N ALA A 118 -4.03 5.30 1.23
CA ALA A 118 -4.32 3.96 1.72
C ALA A 118 -3.61 3.70 3.05
N LYS A 119 -4.27 2.97 3.93
CA LYS A 119 -3.69 2.39 5.14
C LYS A 119 -3.37 0.93 4.85
N VAL A 120 -2.14 0.55 5.07
CA VAL A 120 -1.65 -0.82 4.91
C VAL A 120 -1.29 -1.37 6.28
N SER A 121 -1.99 -2.44 6.68
CA SER A 121 -1.70 -3.19 7.89
C SER A 121 -0.85 -4.39 7.51
N LEU A 122 0.29 -4.55 8.18
CA LEU A 122 1.26 -5.60 7.99
C LEU A 122 1.22 -6.55 9.19
N ASP A 123 1.57 -7.81 8.97
CA ASP A 123 1.79 -8.78 10.01
C ASP A 123 2.91 -8.32 10.95
N PRO A 124 2.61 -8.04 12.24
CA PRO A 124 3.62 -7.61 13.21
C PRO A 124 4.75 -8.62 13.42
N GLN A 125 4.52 -9.91 13.13
CA GLN A 125 5.54 -10.96 13.25
C GLN A 125 6.46 -11.02 12.03
N HIS A 126 6.06 -10.43 10.90
CA HIS A 126 6.84 -10.47 9.68
C HIS A 126 7.99 -9.44 9.72
N PRO A 127 9.23 -9.78 9.33
CA PRO A 127 10.38 -8.87 9.39
C PRO A 127 10.18 -7.55 8.62
N ALA A 128 9.36 -7.56 7.57
CA ALA A 128 9.06 -6.37 6.79
C ALA A 128 8.23 -5.33 7.55
N ALA A 129 7.51 -5.69 8.62
CA ALA A 129 6.77 -4.75 9.44
C ALA A 129 7.70 -3.82 10.24
N GLY A 130 8.80 -4.37 10.78
CA GLY A 130 9.68 -3.68 11.72
C GLY A 130 8.89 -3.10 12.89
N ASP A 131 9.26 -1.90 13.35
CA ASP A 131 8.56 -1.22 14.47
C ASP A 131 7.22 -0.57 14.06
N ARG A 132 6.84 -0.65 12.78
CA ARG A 132 5.66 0.03 12.22
C ARG A 132 4.81 -0.95 11.40
N PRO A 133 3.98 -1.77 12.06
CA PRO A 133 3.08 -2.72 11.39
C PRO A 133 1.95 -2.03 10.64
N VAL A 134 1.71 -0.73 10.87
CA VAL A 134 0.69 0.04 10.14
C VAL A 134 1.37 1.19 9.40
N ARG A 135 1.09 1.30 8.10
CA ARG A 135 1.70 2.29 7.22
C ARG A 135 0.66 3.04 6.42
N ASP A 136 0.96 4.31 6.18
CA ASP A 136 0.20 5.14 5.27
C ASP A 136 0.93 5.24 3.94
N VAL A 137 0.25 4.79 2.89
CA VAL A 137 0.73 4.86 1.52
C VAL A 137 -0.09 5.91 0.80
N ALA A 138 0.60 6.95 0.32
CA ALA A 138 0.01 8.03 -0.44
C ALA A 138 0.49 7.94 -1.89
N LEU A 139 -0.46 7.80 -2.81
CA LEU A 139 -0.26 7.66 -4.25
C LEU A 139 -1.03 8.75 -4.98
N MET A 140 -0.69 8.91 -6.26
CA MET A 140 -1.38 9.79 -7.18
C MET A 140 -1.84 8.96 -8.38
N LEU A 141 -3.03 9.26 -8.90
CA LEU A 141 -3.54 8.70 -10.14
C LEU A 141 -3.44 9.77 -11.21
N VAL A 142 -2.71 9.45 -12.29
CA VAL A 142 -2.47 10.34 -13.43
C VAL A 142 -3.07 9.72 -14.69
N ARG A 143 -3.50 10.57 -15.65
CA ARG A 143 -4.04 10.10 -16.93
C ARG A 143 -2.94 10.15 -17.98
N GLU A 144 -2.50 8.98 -18.44
CA GLU A 144 -1.47 8.82 -19.47
C GLU A 144 -2.02 8.02 -20.64
N GLN A 145 -1.89 8.56 -21.86
CA GLN A 145 -2.36 7.90 -23.09
C GLN A 145 -3.80 7.38 -22.98
N ASN A 146 -4.70 8.21 -22.44
CA ASN A 146 -6.12 7.90 -22.18
C ASN A 146 -6.40 6.81 -21.13
N ALA A 147 -5.40 6.37 -20.36
CA ALA A 147 -5.57 5.42 -19.27
C ALA A 147 -5.11 5.99 -17.93
N TRP A 148 -5.78 5.60 -16.84
CA TRP A 148 -5.32 5.90 -15.49
C TRP A 148 -4.08 5.05 -15.13
N ARG A 149 -3.12 5.65 -14.43
CA ARG A 149 -1.89 5.03 -13.92
C ARG A 149 -1.61 5.47 -12.49
N LEU A 150 -0.94 4.62 -11.72
CA LEU A 150 -0.41 4.95 -10.39
C LEU A 150 0.93 5.68 -10.53
N ALA A 151 1.13 6.69 -9.70
CA ALA A 151 2.38 7.42 -9.60
C ALA A 151 2.66 7.75 -8.13
N SER A 152 3.92 8.09 -7.83
CA SER A 152 4.31 8.55 -6.51
C SER A 152 3.66 9.89 -6.21
N ALA A 153 2.99 10.01 -5.06
CA ALA A 153 2.49 11.30 -4.64
C ALA A 153 3.66 12.25 -4.28
N PRO A 154 3.68 13.49 -4.83
CA PRO A 154 4.69 14.49 -4.46
C PRO A 154 4.72 14.73 -2.95
N ARG A 155 5.89 15.07 -2.38
CA ARG A 155 6.05 15.23 -0.91
C ARG A 155 5.01 16.16 -0.29
N LYS A 156 4.71 17.30 -0.94
CA LYS A 156 3.68 18.25 -0.47
C LYS A 156 2.28 17.62 -0.44
N MET A 157 1.92 16.86 -1.47
CA MET A 157 0.64 16.15 -1.55
C MET A 157 0.55 15.04 -0.49
N ARG A 158 1.63 14.27 -0.28
CA ARG A 158 1.69 13.26 0.78
C ARG A 158 1.46 13.86 2.16
N GLN A 159 2.11 14.98 2.45
CA GLN A 159 1.94 15.68 3.71
C GLN A 159 0.51 16.21 3.86
N TRP A 160 -0.02 16.85 2.83
CA TRP A 160 -1.40 17.35 2.82
C TRP A 160 -2.45 16.24 3.04
N LEU A 161 -2.31 15.09 2.38
CA LEU A 161 -3.18 13.93 2.61
C LEU A 161 -3.09 13.46 4.06
N LYS A 162 -1.88 13.36 4.61
CA LYS A 162 -1.68 12.95 6.00
C LYS A 162 -2.31 13.95 6.96
N ASP A 163 -2.06 15.24 6.82
CA ASP A 163 -2.58 16.26 7.75
C ASP A 163 -4.11 16.33 7.69
N ARG A 164 -4.69 16.23 6.49
CA ARG A 164 -6.14 16.30 6.30
C ARG A 164 -6.88 15.08 6.86
N PHE A 165 -6.30 13.89 6.72
CA PHE A 165 -6.97 12.62 7.05
C PHE A 165 -6.37 11.89 8.27
N ALA A 166 -5.32 12.42 8.90
CA ALA A 166 -4.83 11.93 10.19
C ALA A 166 -5.76 12.31 11.35
N SER A 167 -6.55 13.38 11.20
CA SER A 167 -7.48 13.85 12.23
C SER A 167 -8.62 12.88 12.54
N ASP A 168 -8.96 11.98 11.61
CA ASP A 168 -9.93 10.90 11.83
C ASP A 168 -9.35 9.73 12.66
N ARG A 169 -8.08 9.84 13.07
CA ARG A 169 -7.35 8.84 13.87
C ARG A 169 -7.22 9.28 15.32
N SER A 170 -8.33 9.61 15.96
CA SER A 170 -8.39 9.36 17.39
C SER A 170 -8.70 7.87 17.56
N PRO A 171 -7.71 6.98 17.79
CA PRO A 171 -8.06 5.74 18.46
C PRO A 171 -8.72 6.17 19.76
N GLY A 172 -9.78 5.47 20.15
CA GLY A 172 -10.26 5.52 21.51
C GLY A 172 -9.08 5.31 22.45
N ARG A 173 -8.50 6.40 22.93
CA ARG A 173 -7.97 6.48 24.28
C ARG A 173 -9.22 6.50 25.14
N GLU A 174 -9.86 5.33 25.22
CA GLU A 174 -10.62 4.93 26.38
C GLU A 174 -9.65 5.17 27.54
N LYS A 175 -9.76 6.34 28.16
CA LYS A 175 -9.14 6.58 29.45
C LYS A 175 -9.77 5.51 30.32
N ALA A 176 -9.01 4.46 30.58
CA ALA A 176 -9.25 3.59 31.73
C ALA A 176 -9.54 4.54 32.88
N THR A 177 -10.82 4.60 33.25
CA THR A 177 -11.24 5.31 34.44
C THR A 177 -10.69 4.43 35.53
N SER A 178 -9.47 4.73 35.96
CA SER A 178 -8.89 4.19 37.17
C SER A 178 -9.84 4.59 38.28
N VAL A 179 -10.75 3.68 38.61
CA VAL A 179 -11.59 3.76 39.80
C VAL A 179 -10.61 3.91 40.98
N PRO A 180 -10.67 5.00 41.76
CA PRO A 180 -9.85 5.12 42.94
C PRO A 180 -10.27 4.02 43.92
N GLN A 181 -9.40 3.02 44.08
CA GLN A 181 -9.56 1.96 45.06
C GLN A 181 -9.40 2.57 46.46
N LYS A 182 -10.55 2.99 47.03
CA LYS A 182 -10.67 3.48 48.40
C LYS A 182 -10.19 2.39 49.35
N ARG A 183 -8.95 2.52 49.86
CA ARG A 183 -8.44 1.70 50.95
C ARG A 183 -9.20 2.08 52.23
N GLU A 184 -10.21 1.28 52.57
CA GLU A 184 -10.79 1.30 53.91
C GLU A 184 -9.77 0.70 54.90
N THR A 185 -9.20 1.58 55.73
CA THR A 185 -8.39 1.25 56.89
C THR A 185 -9.29 0.68 57.99
N GLY A 186 -9.40 -0.65 58.04
CA GLY A 186 -10.02 -1.37 59.16
C GLY A 186 -9.19 -1.22 60.43
N LYS A 187 -9.67 -0.37 61.35
CA LYS A 187 -9.16 -0.19 62.71
C LYS A 187 -9.60 -1.39 63.56
N ARG A 188 -8.67 -2.26 63.94
CA ARG A 188 -8.87 -3.34 64.93
C ARG A 188 -9.02 -2.73 66.33
N PRO A 189 -10.07 -3.03 67.11
CA PRO A 189 -10.03 -2.85 68.55
C PRO A 189 -9.27 -4.02 69.21
N ALA A 190 -8.46 -3.68 70.21
CA ALA A 190 -7.72 -4.61 71.07
C ALA A 190 -8.62 -5.10 72.23
N PRO A 191 -8.29 -6.25 72.86
CA PRO A 191 -9.11 -6.91 73.88
C PRO A 191 -9.19 -6.15 75.21
#